data_AF-A0A4R4S1W2-F1
#
_entry.id   AF-A0A4R4S1W2-F1
#
_cell.length_a   1.000
_cell.length_b   1.000
_cell.length_c   1.000
_cell.angle_alpha   90.00
_cell.angle_beta   90.00
_cell.angle_gamma   90.00
#
_symmetry.space_group_name_H-M   'P 1'
#
loop_
_entity.id
_entity.type
_entity.pdbx_description
1 polymer ?
#
loop_
_entity_poly.entity_id
_entity_poly.type
_entity_poly.pdbx_seq_one_letter_code
_entity_poly.pdbx_strand_id
1 'polypeptide(L)'
;MLIAHWTFDVDTVDGRSVAVAAGSGPAAELDETAEIVPGRNGEVLALEGGGRAVIPATPQLVLSQVFGFSVAFFVRIDEEPTGEWRSLLYKPVAENDARGLGLWLYPDAMRLRVQLFTVKGPDYVDSHARLTVGEWAHVAFVVDTDGMFLYVNGRLDVAVPLEHAVVTPAGPIYLGREPTKPGFVGLMDDLRIYASALDEEAVRSLADYGSS
;
A
#
# COMPACT_ATOMS: atom_id res chain seq x y z
N MET A 1 -5.70 -7.81 -13.76
CA MET A 1 -4.40 -7.86 -14.48
C MET A 1 -3.34 -7.16 -13.63
N LEU A 2 -2.16 -7.77 -13.45
CA LEU A 2 -1.03 -7.15 -12.75
C LEU A 2 -0.50 -5.95 -13.56
N ILE A 3 -0.37 -4.78 -12.93
CA ILE A 3 0.30 -3.61 -13.52
C ILE A 3 1.79 -3.68 -13.21
N ALA A 4 2.13 -3.85 -11.94
CA ALA A 4 3.50 -3.83 -11.46
C ALA A 4 3.64 -4.55 -10.11
N HIS A 5 4.81 -5.14 -9.90
CA HIS A 5 5.24 -5.81 -8.69
C HIS A 5 6.67 -5.37 -8.35
N TRP A 6 6.86 -4.83 -7.15
CA TRP A 6 8.17 -4.52 -6.57
C TRP A 6 8.42 -5.47 -5.40
N THR A 7 9.45 -6.32 -5.53
CA THR A 7 9.86 -7.26 -4.47
C THR A 7 10.79 -6.61 -3.46
N PHE A 8 11.55 -5.57 -3.85
CA PHE A 8 12.61 -4.99 -3.01
C PHE A 8 13.82 -5.91 -2.77
N ASP A 9 13.91 -7.01 -3.52
CA ASP A 9 15.07 -7.90 -3.53
C ASP A 9 16.29 -7.19 -4.11
N VAL A 10 17.48 -7.53 -3.61
CA VAL A 10 18.75 -6.87 -3.97
C VAL A 10 19.07 -6.94 -5.46
N ASP A 11 18.57 -7.95 -6.17
CA ASP A 11 18.76 -8.10 -7.62
C ASP A 11 17.95 -7.09 -8.44
N THR A 12 16.94 -6.46 -7.83
CA THR A 12 16.15 -5.36 -8.41
C THR A 12 16.71 -3.98 -8.05
N VAL A 13 17.74 -3.87 -7.21
CA VAL A 13 18.23 -2.60 -6.67
C VAL A 13 19.45 -2.09 -7.46
N ASP A 14 19.37 -0.84 -7.95
CA ASP A 14 20.50 -0.08 -8.49
C ASP A 14 20.64 1.24 -7.70
N GLY A 15 21.59 1.25 -6.76
CA GLY A 15 21.80 2.38 -5.85
C GLY A 15 20.59 2.64 -4.95
N ARG A 16 19.83 3.71 -5.25
CA ARG A 16 18.60 4.10 -4.54
C ARG A 16 17.33 3.84 -5.37
N SER A 17 17.46 3.19 -6.52
CA SER A 17 16.34 2.87 -7.40
C SER A 17 16.04 1.37 -7.32
N VAL A 18 14.76 1.01 -7.19
CA VAL A 18 14.28 -0.38 -7.13
C VAL A 18 13.43 -0.65 -8.35
N ALA A 19 13.93 -1.47 -9.28
CA ALA A 19 13.25 -1.83 -10.51
C ALA A 19 11.96 -2.62 -10.27
N VAL A 20 11.06 -2.60 -11.26
CA VAL A 20 9.88 -3.47 -11.25
C VAL A 20 10.31 -4.91 -11.55
N ALA A 21 9.95 -5.85 -10.67
CA ALA A 21 10.27 -7.27 -10.82
C ALA A 21 9.36 -7.95 -11.85
N ALA A 22 8.08 -7.55 -11.91
CA ALA A 22 7.13 -8.03 -12.91
C ALA A 22 6.10 -6.95 -13.29
N GLY A 23 5.68 -6.92 -14.56
CA GLY A 23 4.79 -5.89 -15.10
C GLY A 23 5.56 -4.74 -15.77
N SER A 24 4.99 -3.53 -15.76
CA SER A 24 5.50 -2.40 -16.56
C SER A 24 5.46 -1.04 -15.86
N GLY A 25 5.58 -1.03 -14.52
CA GLY A 25 5.72 0.18 -13.70
C GLY A 25 7.12 0.82 -13.74
N PRO A 26 7.27 2.08 -13.29
CA PRO A 26 8.59 2.68 -13.11
C PRO A 26 9.30 2.09 -11.89
N ALA A 27 10.60 2.38 -11.76
CA ALA A 27 11.32 2.06 -10.53
C ALA A 27 10.79 2.87 -9.33
N ALA A 28 10.91 2.30 -8.13
CA ALA A 28 10.68 3.01 -6.89
C ALA A 28 11.99 3.69 -6.45
N GLU A 29 11.93 4.98 -6.13
CA GLU A 29 13.08 5.77 -5.70
C GLU A 29 13.09 5.89 -4.17
N LEU A 30 14.14 5.38 -3.53
CA LEU A 30 14.36 5.43 -2.09
C LEU A 30 14.92 6.80 -1.69
N ASP A 31 14.38 7.40 -0.64
CA ASP A 31 15.03 8.54 -0.01
C ASP A 31 16.27 8.13 0.78
N GLU A 32 16.99 9.11 1.34
CA GLU A 32 18.27 8.88 2.02
C GLU A 32 18.17 7.97 3.25
N THR A 33 16.97 7.81 3.81
CA THR A 33 16.72 7.10 5.09
C THR A 33 15.95 5.80 4.93
N ALA A 34 15.45 5.49 3.73
CA ALA A 34 14.93 4.18 3.39
C ALA A 34 16.06 3.25 2.96
N GLU A 35 16.05 2.02 3.46
CA GLU A 35 17.10 1.02 3.19
C GLU A 35 16.52 -0.29 2.67
N ILE A 36 17.36 -1.06 1.98
CA ILE A 36 17.07 -2.44 1.60
C ILE A 36 17.90 -3.33 2.51
N VAL A 37 17.23 -4.15 3.32
CA VAL A 37 17.86 -5.00 4.34
C VAL A 37 17.43 -6.45 4.18
N PRO A 38 18.13 -7.43 4.79
CA PRO A 38 17.66 -8.82 4.80
C PRO A 38 16.25 -8.92 5.40
N GLY A 39 15.36 -9.61 4.68
CA GLY A 39 13.93 -9.66 4.95
C GLY A 39 13.40 -11.07 5.19
N ARG A 40 12.09 -11.25 4.95
CA ARG A 40 11.40 -12.53 5.11
C ARG A 40 11.85 -13.54 4.07
N ASN A 41 11.78 -13.15 2.79
CA ASN A 41 12.04 -13.99 1.63
C ASN A 41 12.98 -13.29 0.64
N GLY A 42 14.20 -12.96 1.09
CA GLY A 42 15.16 -12.16 0.31
C GLY A 42 15.48 -10.87 1.05
N GLU A 43 15.31 -9.74 0.38
CA GLU A 43 15.48 -8.42 0.96
C GLU A 43 14.15 -7.67 1.06
N VAL A 44 14.16 -6.54 1.78
CA VAL A 44 12.95 -5.84 2.15
C VAL A 44 13.18 -4.35 2.32
N LEU A 45 12.15 -3.54 2.04
CA LEU A 45 12.18 -2.11 2.30
C LEU A 45 12.05 -1.84 3.81
N ALA A 46 13.12 -1.34 4.42
CA ALA A 46 13.14 -0.86 5.80
C ALA A 46 12.87 0.64 5.90
N LEU A 47 12.05 1.02 6.86
CA LEU A 47 11.57 2.38 7.08
C LEU A 47 11.71 2.73 8.57
N GLU A 48 12.43 3.81 8.86
CA GLU A 48 12.72 4.27 10.24
C GLU A 48 11.83 5.47 10.65
N GLY A 49 10.58 5.52 10.19
CA GLY A 49 9.63 6.62 10.43
C GLY A 49 9.90 7.91 9.64
N GLY A 50 11.17 8.16 9.31
CA GLY A 50 11.62 9.21 8.40
C GLY A 50 11.84 8.74 6.96
N GLY A 51 11.92 7.44 6.70
CA GLY A 51 12.14 6.88 5.36
C GLY A 51 10.91 6.94 4.46
N ARG A 52 11.14 7.02 3.15
CA ARG A 52 10.12 6.69 2.13
C ARG A 52 10.72 6.16 0.85
N ALA A 53 9.92 5.39 0.14
CA ALA A 53 10.10 5.13 -1.29
C ALA A 53 9.02 5.88 -2.09
N VAL A 54 9.38 6.36 -3.28
CA VAL A 54 8.46 7.07 -4.18
C VAL A 54 8.44 6.39 -5.55
N ILE A 55 7.27 5.94 -5.98
CA ILE A 55 7.06 5.42 -7.34
C ILE A 55 6.46 6.57 -8.16
N PRO A 56 7.14 7.04 -9.23
CA PRO A 56 6.66 8.13 -10.06
C PRO A 56 5.28 7.87 -10.67
N ALA A 57 4.53 8.95 -10.90
CA ALA A 57 3.24 8.86 -11.60
C ALA A 57 3.44 8.39 -13.04
N THR A 58 2.68 7.39 -13.47
CA THR A 58 2.63 6.93 -14.88
C THR A 58 1.19 6.64 -15.30
N PRO A 59 0.86 6.70 -16.61
CA PRO A 59 -0.49 6.41 -17.09
C PRO A 59 -1.00 5.01 -16.70
N GLN A 60 -0.10 4.04 -16.54
CA GLN A 60 -0.43 2.66 -16.18
C GLN A 60 -0.83 2.52 -14.71
N LEU A 61 -0.38 3.43 -13.86
CA LEU A 61 -0.68 3.49 -12.42
C LEU A 61 -1.83 4.44 -12.11
N VAL A 62 -2.70 4.75 -13.07
CA VAL A 62 -3.95 5.49 -12.83
C VAL A 62 -5.01 4.52 -12.33
N LEU A 63 -5.44 4.67 -11.07
CA LEU A 63 -6.34 3.70 -10.42
C LEU A 63 -7.80 4.02 -10.72
N SER A 64 -8.32 3.44 -11.81
CA SER A 64 -9.69 3.65 -12.28
C SER A 64 -10.70 2.72 -11.60
N GLN A 65 -11.69 3.28 -10.89
CA GLN A 65 -12.82 2.52 -10.35
C GLN A 65 -13.63 1.80 -11.44
N VAL A 66 -13.69 2.35 -12.67
CA VAL A 66 -14.49 1.78 -13.77
C VAL A 66 -14.09 0.34 -14.11
N PHE A 67 -12.81 -0.01 -13.93
CA PHE A 67 -12.29 -1.36 -14.16
C PHE A 67 -12.04 -2.13 -12.85
N GLY A 68 -12.22 -1.46 -11.71
CA GLY A 68 -11.69 -1.87 -10.43
C GLY A 68 -10.16 -1.81 -10.37
N PHE A 69 -9.61 -1.82 -9.16
CA PHE A 69 -8.17 -1.92 -8.93
C PHE A 69 -7.89 -2.61 -7.60
N SER A 70 -6.67 -3.12 -7.45
CA SER A 70 -6.23 -3.72 -6.19
C SER A 70 -4.80 -3.31 -5.88
N VAL A 71 -4.53 -3.12 -4.59
CA VAL A 71 -3.19 -2.88 -4.04
C VAL A 71 -2.95 -3.94 -2.96
N ALA A 72 -1.84 -4.67 -3.03
CA ALA A 72 -1.48 -5.69 -2.06
C ALA A 72 0.00 -5.60 -1.70
N PHE A 73 0.35 -5.83 -0.44
CA PHE A 73 1.73 -5.82 0.06
C PHE A 73 1.82 -6.56 1.40
N PHE A 74 3.04 -6.93 1.78
CA PHE A 74 3.34 -7.35 3.14
C PHE A 74 3.88 -6.18 3.95
N VAL A 75 3.55 -6.16 5.24
CA VAL A 75 4.06 -5.16 6.17
C VAL A 75 4.35 -5.80 7.53
N ARG A 76 5.43 -5.36 8.18
CA ARG A 76 5.74 -5.63 9.59
C ARG A 76 5.91 -4.29 10.29
N ILE A 77 5.15 -4.04 11.35
CA ILE A 77 5.25 -2.80 12.11
C ILE A 77 6.09 -3.08 13.37
N ASP A 78 7.16 -2.32 13.57
CA ASP A 78 8.14 -2.57 14.64
C ASP A 78 8.04 -1.54 15.79
N GLU A 79 6.94 -0.79 15.83
CA GLU A 79 6.62 0.20 16.86
C GLU A 79 5.18 0.09 17.36
N GLU A 80 4.97 0.51 18.61
CA GLU A 80 3.64 0.66 19.20
C GLU A 80 2.91 1.91 18.66
N PRO A 81 1.60 2.09 18.96
CA PRO A 81 0.90 3.33 18.66
C PRO A 81 1.59 4.58 19.23
N THR A 82 1.83 5.58 18.39
CA THR A 82 2.62 6.78 18.72
C THR A 82 1.78 7.99 19.10
N GLY A 83 0.45 7.90 18.99
CA GLY A 83 -0.45 9.06 19.08
C GLY A 83 -0.61 9.83 17.77
N GLU A 84 0.03 9.38 16.68
CA GLU A 84 -0.04 10.00 15.35
C GLU A 84 -0.52 9.02 14.26
N TRP A 85 -1.19 9.56 13.25
CA TRP A 85 -1.50 8.81 12.03
C TRP A 85 -0.22 8.61 11.22
N ARG A 86 0.12 7.37 10.91
CA ARG A 86 1.37 7.03 10.21
C ARG A 86 1.10 6.37 8.86
N SER A 87 1.74 6.87 7.81
CA SER A 87 1.48 6.46 6.44
C SER A 87 2.16 5.14 6.09
N LEU A 88 1.39 4.15 5.63
CA LEU A 88 1.93 2.97 4.97
C LEU A 88 2.06 3.21 3.47
N LEU A 89 0.97 3.66 2.85
CA LEU A 89 0.89 3.95 1.42
C LEU A 89 0.00 5.16 1.18
N TYR A 90 0.42 6.07 0.31
CA TYR A 90 -0.41 7.19 -0.15
C TYR A 90 -0.26 7.39 -1.66
N LYS A 91 -1.37 7.59 -2.35
CA LYS A 91 -1.42 7.93 -3.76
C LYS A 91 -2.41 9.08 -3.98
N PRO A 92 -1.95 10.30 -4.20
CA PRO A 92 -2.83 11.43 -4.42
C PRO A 92 -3.47 11.40 -5.81
N VAL A 93 -4.51 12.21 -6.00
CA VAL A 93 -5.16 12.48 -7.29
C VAL A 93 -4.17 13.06 -8.27
N ALA A 94 -3.35 14.02 -7.83
CA ALA A 94 -2.26 14.60 -8.60
C ALA A 94 -1.10 14.94 -7.65
N GLU A 95 0.04 15.30 -8.22
CA GLU A 95 1.14 15.83 -7.42
C GLU A 95 0.68 17.07 -6.63
N ASN A 96 1.00 17.12 -5.33
CA ASN A 96 0.57 18.17 -4.40
C ASN A 96 -0.96 18.28 -4.17
N ASP A 97 -1.74 17.24 -4.48
CA ASP A 97 -3.15 17.14 -4.11
C ASP A 97 -3.31 16.33 -2.80
N ALA A 98 -4.08 16.87 -1.84
CA ALA A 98 -4.37 16.19 -0.57
C ALA A 98 -5.46 15.11 -0.69
N ARG A 99 -6.13 15.04 -1.84
CA ARG A 99 -7.12 14.01 -2.16
C ARG A 99 -6.42 12.80 -2.74
N GLY A 100 -6.90 11.60 -2.44
CA GLY A 100 -6.35 10.37 -3.01
C GLY A 100 -6.77 9.09 -2.29
N LEU A 101 -6.00 8.04 -2.53
CA LEU A 101 -5.99 6.80 -1.77
C LEU A 101 -4.93 6.90 -0.68
N GLY A 102 -5.28 6.62 0.56
CA GLY A 102 -4.31 6.54 1.65
C GLY A 102 -4.57 5.38 2.58
N LEU A 103 -3.50 4.74 3.05
CA LEU A 103 -3.49 3.67 4.04
C LEU A 103 -2.61 4.08 5.21
N TRP A 104 -3.19 4.14 6.41
CA TRP A 104 -2.51 4.59 7.63
C TRP A 104 -2.71 3.64 8.80
N LEU A 105 -1.75 3.66 9.73
CA LEU A 105 -1.92 3.14 11.08
C LEU A 105 -2.67 4.14 11.95
N TYR A 106 -3.55 3.62 12.79
CA TYR A 106 -4.24 4.42 13.79
C TYR A 106 -3.25 5.04 14.81
N PRO A 107 -3.60 6.22 15.35
CA PRO A 107 -2.81 6.89 16.39
C PRO A 107 -2.69 6.08 17.68
N ASP A 108 -3.76 5.38 18.07
CA ASP A 108 -3.97 4.80 19.38
C ASP A 108 -4.23 3.28 19.35
N ALA A 109 -4.13 2.67 18.17
CA ALA A 109 -4.34 1.24 17.98
C ALA A 109 -3.53 0.69 16.81
N MET A 110 -3.15 -0.59 16.90
CA MET A 110 -2.59 -1.35 15.78
C MET A 110 -3.68 -1.74 14.77
N ARG A 111 -4.41 -0.75 14.24
CA ARG A 111 -5.46 -0.90 13.24
C ARG A 111 -5.11 -0.08 12.01
N LEU A 112 -5.69 -0.46 10.88
CA LEU A 112 -5.53 0.22 9.60
C LEU A 112 -6.73 1.10 9.31
N ARG A 113 -6.48 2.25 8.70
CA ARG A 113 -7.48 3.05 8.00
C ARG A 113 -7.10 3.14 6.54
N VAL A 114 -8.02 2.76 5.66
CA VAL A 114 -7.98 3.12 4.25
C VAL A 114 -8.92 4.30 4.03
N GLN A 115 -8.49 5.26 3.23
CA GLN A 115 -9.32 6.34 2.72
C GLN A 115 -9.27 6.36 1.21
N LEU A 116 -10.42 6.58 0.58
CA LEU A 116 -10.51 6.84 -0.84
C LEU A 116 -11.40 8.06 -1.08
N PHE A 117 -10.86 9.05 -1.79
CA PHE A 117 -11.63 10.25 -2.12
C PHE A 117 -12.65 10.00 -3.22
N THR A 118 -13.89 10.43 -2.97
CA THR A 118 -14.98 10.49 -3.95
C THR A 118 -15.34 11.94 -4.26
N VAL A 119 -16.22 12.13 -5.24
CA VAL A 119 -16.78 13.44 -5.59
C VAL A 119 -17.59 14.09 -4.46
N LYS A 120 -17.88 13.37 -3.36
CA LYS A 120 -18.57 13.89 -2.16
C LYS A 120 -17.67 14.02 -0.93
N GLY A 121 -16.42 13.59 -1.00
CA GLY A 121 -15.48 13.59 0.11
C GLY A 121 -14.80 12.25 0.29
N PRO A 122 -13.98 12.09 1.35
CA PRO A 122 -13.33 10.82 1.65
C PRO A 122 -14.34 9.81 2.20
N ASP A 123 -14.34 8.60 1.61
CA ASP A 123 -14.88 7.40 2.25
C ASP A 123 -13.76 6.65 2.96
N TYR A 124 -14.11 5.89 3.99
CA TYR A 124 -13.15 5.20 4.85
C TYR A 124 -13.47 3.72 5.01
N VAL A 125 -12.42 2.91 5.15
CA VAL A 125 -12.49 1.52 5.60
C VAL A 125 -11.53 1.36 6.78
N ASP A 126 -12.08 1.08 7.95
CA ASP A 126 -11.32 0.91 9.19
C ASP A 126 -11.26 -0.56 9.57
N SER A 127 -10.07 -1.14 9.67
CA SER A 127 -9.90 -2.58 9.90
C SER A 127 -10.53 -3.02 11.23
N HIS A 128 -11.21 -4.16 11.30
CA HIS A 128 -11.54 -4.79 12.59
C HIS A 128 -10.33 -5.56 13.13
N ALA A 129 -9.58 -6.19 12.24
CA ALA A 129 -8.32 -6.83 12.55
C ALA A 129 -7.33 -5.85 13.18
N ARG A 130 -6.53 -6.38 14.10
CA ARG A 130 -5.37 -5.70 14.70
C ARG A 130 -4.10 -6.37 14.21
N LEU A 131 -3.13 -5.56 13.81
CA LEU A 131 -1.79 -6.03 13.52
C LEU A 131 -1.05 -6.30 14.84
N THR A 132 -0.14 -7.27 14.83
CA THR A 132 0.77 -7.52 15.95
C THR A 132 2.10 -6.84 15.66
N VAL A 133 2.64 -6.08 16.62
CA VAL A 133 3.97 -5.50 16.50
C VAL A 133 5.01 -6.60 16.34
N GLY A 134 5.94 -6.43 15.38
CA GLY A 134 6.98 -7.40 15.05
C GLY A 134 6.52 -8.61 14.24
N GLU A 135 5.24 -8.70 13.85
CA GLU A 135 4.73 -9.79 13.01
C GLU A 135 4.37 -9.30 11.60
N TRP A 136 4.60 -10.17 10.62
CA TRP A 136 4.22 -9.93 9.24
C TRP A 136 2.71 -10.03 9.06
N ALA A 137 2.15 -9.07 8.33
CA ALA A 137 0.78 -9.10 7.85
C ALA A 137 0.71 -8.88 6.35
N HIS A 138 -0.13 -9.64 5.65
CA HIS A 138 -0.52 -9.32 4.28
C HIS A 138 -1.71 -8.36 4.31
N VAL A 139 -1.61 -7.23 3.61
CA VAL A 139 -2.69 -6.26 3.48
C VAL A 139 -3.05 -6.15 2.00
N ALA A 140 -4.34 -6.28 1.69
CA ALA A 140 -4.85 -5.97 0.36
C ALA A 140 -6.07 -5.06 0.43
N PHE A 141 -6.06 -4.02 -0.40
CA PHE A 141 -7.19 -3.14 -0.62
C PHE A 141 -7.69 -3.32 -2.04
N VAL A 142 -8.96 -3.70 -2.16
CA VAL A 142 -9.63 -4.00 -3.42
C VAL A 142 -10.78 -3.01 -3.61
N VAL A 143 -10.90 -2.46 -4.80
CA VAL A 143 -12.01 -1.60 -5.21
C VAL A 143 -12.61 -2.15 -6.49
N ASP A 144 -13.92 -2.33 -6.51
CA ASP A 144 -14.69 -2.61 -7.71
C ASP A 144 -15.75 -1.52 -7.96
N THR A 145 -16.76 -1.82 -8.78
CA THR A 145 -17.85 -0.88 -9.05
C THR A 145 -18.82 -0.72 -7.87
N ASP A 146 -18.84 -1.68 -6.96
CA ASP A 146 -19.85 -1.82 -5.91
C ASP A 146 -19.32 -1.33 -4.55
N GLY A 147 -18.03 -1.48 -4.29
CA GLY A 147 -17.47 -1.22 -2.97
C GLY A 147 -15.96 -1.18 -2.85
N MET A 148 -15.56 -1.00 -1.59
CA MET A 148 -14.20 -1.04 -1.09
C MET A 148 -14.07 -2.21 -0.13
N PHE A 149 -13.01 -3.00 -0.29
CA PHE A 149 -12.81 -4.22 0.48
C PHE A 149 -11.38 -4.23 1.03
N LEU A 150 -11.28 -4.33 2.36
CA LEU A 150 -10.01 -4.48 3.05
C LEU A 150 -9.83 -5.93 3.48
N TYR A 151 -8.70 -6.51 3.10
CA TYR A 151 -8.28 -7.85 3.47
C TYR A 151 -7.03 -7.78 4.34
N VAL A 152 -7.01 -8.59 5.40
CA VAL A 152 -5.85 -8.79 6.26
C VAL A 152 -5.56 -10.28 6.33
N ASN A 153 -4.32 -10.67 6.07
CA ASN A 153 -3.86 -12.07 6.05
C ASN A 153 -4.73 -12.98 5.16
N GLY A 154 -5.05 -12.49 3.96
CA GLY A 154 -5.79 -13.25 2.95
C GLY A 154 -7.28 -13.44 3.23
N ARG A 155 -7.83 -12.77 4.26
CA ARG A 155 -9.24 -12.84 4.65
C ARG A 155 -9.89 -11.47 4.57
N LEU A 156 -11.12 -11.42 4.07
CA LEU A 156 -11.92 -10.19 4.07
C LEU A 156 -12.15 -9.75 5.53
N ASP A 157 -11.75 -8.53 5.84
CA ASP A 157 -11.90 -7.94 7.17
C ASP A 157 -13.11 -6.99 7.20
N VAL A 158 -13.20 -6.10 6.21
CA VAL A 158 -14.28 -5.11 6.08
C VAL A 158 -14.63 -4.87 4.62
N ALA A 159 -15.93 -4.73 4.34
CA ALA A 159 -16.47 -4.28 3.06
C ALA A 159 -17.37 -3.05 3.30
N VAL A 160 -17.20 -2.01 2.48
CA VAL A 160 -17.97 -0.77 2.55
C VAL A 160 -18.50 -0.44 1.15
N PRO A 161 -19.80 -0.11 0.98
CA PRO A 161 -20.33 0.29 -0.31
C PRO A 161 -19.72 1.60 -0.78
N LEU A 162 -19.53 1.73 -2.09
CA LEU A 162 -18.98 2.93 -2.70
C LEU A 162 -20.10 3.71 -3.39
N GLU A 163 -20.77 4.57 -2.63
CA GLU A 163 -21.99 5.26 -3.07
C GLU A 163 -21.74 6.37 -4.11
N HIS A 164 -20.50 6.84 -4.19
CA HIS A 164 -20.12 7.98 -5.02
C HIS A 164 -18.90 7.68 -5.88
N ALA A 165 -18.85 8.30 -7.06
CA ALA A 165 -17.74 8.13 -7.99
C ALA A 165 -16.40 8.54 -7.34
N VAL A 166 -15.40 7.69 -7.47
CA VAL A 166 -14.03 7.93 -7.00
C VAL A 166 -13.39 9.07 -7.79
N VAL A 167 -12.70 9.96 -7.09
CA VAL A 167 -11.76 10.89 -7.73
C VAL A 167 -10.47 10.12 -7.99
N THR A 168 -10.25 9.77 -9.26
CA THR A 168 -9.18 8.85 -9.69
C THR A 168 -7.81 9.23 -9.14
N PRO A 169 -7.18 8.38 -8.31
CA PRO A 169 -5.79 8.54 -7.91
C PRO A 169 -4.84 8.36 -9.10
N ALA A 170 -4.13 9.41 -9.50
CA ALA A 170 -3.22 9.41 -10.65
C ALA A 170 -1.81 9.94 -10.34
N GLY A 171 -1.57 10.46 -9.14
CA GLY A 171 -0.27 10.97 -8.69
C GLY A 171 0.75 9.87 -8.38
N PRO A 172 1.94 10.24 -7.86
CA PRO A 172 2.97 9.27 -7.45
C PRO A 172 2.48 8.40 -6.28
N ILE A 173 3.11 7.25 -6.05
CA ILE A 173 2.83 6.43 -4.87
C ILE A 173 3.96 6.66 -3.88
N TYR A 174 3.59 7.01 -2.65
CA TYR A 174 4.50 7.13 -1.51
C TYR A 174 4.35 5.89 -0.63
N LEU A 175 5.46 5.27 -0.28
CA LEU A 175 5.53 4.15 0.66
C LEU A 175 6.25 4.60 1.91
N GLY A 176 5.75 4.23 3.08
CA GLY A 176 6.40 4.50 4.36
C GLY A 176 6.23 5.89 4.93
N ARG A 177 6.14 6.94 4.10
CA ARG A 177 5.82 8.31 4.54
C ARG A 177 5.29 9.17 3.40
N GLU A 178 4.14 9.79 3.61
CA GLU A 178 3.56 10.76 2.68
C GLU A 178 4.00 12.21 2.99
N PRO A 179 3.75 13.19 2.10
CA PRO A 179 4.19 14.57 2.34
C PRO A 179 3.61 15.24 3.60
N THR A 180 2.45 14.81 4.10
CA THR A 180 1.71 15.51 5.16
C THR A 180 1.56 14.75 6.47
N LYS A 181 1.96 13.47 6.52
CA LYS A 181 1.87 12.64 7.73
C LYS A 181 3.19 11.92 7.99
N PRO A 182 3.53 11.68 9.27
CA PRO A 182 4.73 10.94 9.61
C PRO A 182 4.69 9.52 9.03
N GLY A 183 5.87 8.92 8.92
CA GLY A 183 6.00 7.53 8.55
C GLY A 183 5.87 6.60 9.76
N PHE A 184 5.97 5.31 9.49
CA PHE A 184 6.04 4.27 10.52
C PHE A 184 7.45 3.68 10.59
N VAL A 185 7.77 3.05 11.72
CA VAL A 185 8.97 2.22 11.87
C VAL A 185 8.62 0.76 11.57
N GLY A 186 9.28 0.17 10.58
CA GLY A 186 9.05 -1.23 10.20
C GLY A 186 9.50 -1.56 8.78
N LEU A 187 8.92 -2.64 8.25
CA LEU A 187 9.30 -3.22 6.97
C LEU A 187 8.11 -3.32 6.02
N MET A 188 8.35 -3.12 4.72
CA MET A 188 7.40 -3.40 3.63
C MET A 188 8.03 -4.30 2.59
N ASP A 189 7.22 -5.20 2.05
CA ASP A 189 7.66 -6.15 1.06
C ASP A 189 6.58 -6.34 -0.01
N ASP A 190 7.02 -6.75 -1.21
CA ASP A 190 6.17 -7.46 -2.15
C ASP A 190 4.95 -6.66 -2.65
N LEU A 191 5.14 -5.36 -2.88
CA LEU A 191 4.09 -4.43 -3.34
C LEU A 191 3.62 -4.80 -4.74
N ARG A 192 2.32 -5.06 -4.88
CA ARG A 192 1.65 -5.38 -6.14
C ARG A 192 0.46 -4.47 -6.38
N ILE A 193 0.32 -4.02 -7.63
CA ILE A 193 -0.80 -3.18 -8.07
C ILE A 193 -1.47 -3.83 -9.28
N TYR A 194 -2.80 -3.89 -9.28
CA TYR A 194 -3.61 -4.54 -10.30
C TYR A 194 -4.63 -3.55 -10.90
N ALA A 195 -4.81 -3.64 -12.22
CA ALA A 195 -5.84 -2.92 -12.98
C ALA A 195 -7.20 -3.64 -12.96
N SER A 196 -7.49 -4.36 -11.87
CA SER A 196 -8.76 -5.04 -11.66
C SER A 196 -8.98 -5.28 -10.17
N ALA A 197 -10.25 -5.45 -9.78
CA ALA A 197 -10.58 -6.04 -8.50
C ALA A 197 -10.09 -7.50 -8.45
N LEU A 198 -9.34 -7.86 -7.42
CA LEU A 198 -8.98 -9.24 -7.14
C LEU A 198 -10.13 -9.92 -6.40
N ASP A 199 -10.38 -11.18 -6.71
CA ASP A 199 -11.28 -12.02 -5.92
C ASP A 199 -10.60 -12.52 -4.64
N GLU A 200 -11.40 -13.09 -3.73
CA GLU A 200 -10.91 -13.58 -2.43
C GLU A 200 -9.84 -14.67 -2.58
N GLU A 201 -9.92 -15.51 -3.62
CA GLU A 201 -8.98 -16.61 -3.83
C GLU A 201 -7.61 -16.09 -4.29
N ALA A 202 -7.59 -15.11 -5.18
CA ALA A 202 -6.37 -14.41 -5.59
C ALA A 202 -5.74 -13.69 -4.39
N VAL A 203 -6.52 -12.98 -3.58
CA VAL A 203 -6.02 -12.30 -2.38
C VAL A 203 -5.44 -13.30 -1.36
N ARG A 204 -6.09 -14.44 -1.16
CA ARG A 204 -5.59 -15.51 -0.28
C ARG A 204 -4.27 -16.10 -0.80
N SER A 205 -4.19 -16.35 -2.10
CA SER A 205 -2.99 -16.89 -2.73
C SER A 205 -1.79 -15.95 -2.57
N LEU A 206 -1.99 -14.63 -2.67
CA LEU A 206 -0.95 -13.64 -2.40
C LEU A 206 -0.49 -13.65 -0.94
N ALA A 207 -1.43 -13.78 0.00
CA ALA A 207 -1.11 -13.86 1.43
C ALA A 207 -0.31 -15.13 1.79
N ASP A 208 -0.60 -16.24 1.11
CA ASP A 208 0.06 -17.53 1.32
C ASP A 208 1.46 -17.57 0.66
N TYR A 209 1.64 -16.92 -0.49
CA TYR A 209 2.93 -16.89 -1.21
C TYR A 209 4.07 -16.30 -0.38
N GLY A 210 3.79 -15.26 0.41
CA GLY A 210 4.81 -14.70 1.30
C GLY A 210 5.13 -15.58 2.51
N SER A 211 4.38 -16.65 2.79
CA SER A 211 4.53 -17.49 3.99
C SER A 211 5.39 -18.74 3.85
N SER A 212 5.82 -19.06 2.63
CA SER A 212 6.73 -20.16 2.31
C SER A 212 8.19 -19.72 2.26
#